data_AF-A0A944PIK8-F1
#
_entry.id   AF-A0A944PIK8-F1
#
_cell.length_a   1.000
_cell.length_b   1.000
_cell.length_c   1.000
_cell.angle_alpha   90.00
_cell.angle_beta   90.00
_cell.angle_gamma   90.00
#
_symmetry.space_group_name_H-M   'P 1'
#
loop_
_entity.id
_entity.type
_entity.pdbx_description
1 polymer ?
#
loop_
_entity_poly.entity_id
_entity_poly.type
_entity_poly.pdbx_seq_one_letter_code
_entity_poly.pdbx_strand_id
1 'polypeptide(L)'
;MHHHGYAWVGEKKAFDNEALRRPPHPDPPPPAAKDDAAAQRLVERYREVVAEFGVTGLPPLQTAHWLMKPPGTVKGTWEEPKEAGEWLGLQLAQAAPRFASETDREVTRPVLVVKAAVERLTWGGNVSLGHYLNGTLFHSVAPVTRCPNRSSPELPCPLGWPRR
;
A
#
# COMPACT_ATOMS: atom_id res chain seq x y z
N MET A 1 -1.43 -17.76 -9.77
CA MET A 1 -1.42 -16.65 -8.78
C MET A 1 -0.48 -15.58 -9.33
N HIS A 2 -0.64 -14.30 -9.02
CA HIS A 2 0.36 -13.29 -9.40
C HIS A 2 0.43 -12.19 -8.35
N HIS A 3 1.53 -11.46 -8.33
CA HIS A 3 1.88 -10.49 -7.31
C HIS A 3 2.16 -9.14 -7.96
N HIS A 4 1.62 -8.06 -7.37
CA HIS A 4 1.89 -6.70 -7.80
C HIS A 4 2.73 -5.97 -6.74
N GLY A 5 3.76 -5.25 -7.20
CA GLY A 5 4.62 -4.45 -6.33
C GLY A 5 4.14 -3.02 -6.25
N TYR A 6 4.00 -2.49 -5.04
CA TYR A 6 3.70 -1.08 -4.79
C TYR A 6 4.79 -0.48 -3.91
N ALA A 7 5.21 0.74 -4.23
CA ALA A 7 6.22 1.45 -3.46
C ALA A 7 5.85 2.93 -3.35
N TRP A 8 6.12 3.52 -2.19
CA TRP A 8 5.88 4.93 -1.88
C TRP A 8 6.97 5.47 -0.97
N VAL A 9 7.44 6.69 -1.26
CA VAL A 9 8.29 7.48 -0.38
C VAL A 9 7.68 8.87 -0.27
N GLY A 10 7.55 9.38 0.95
CA GLY A 10 7.09 10.74 1.17
C GLY A 10 7.08 11.11 2.64
N GLU A 11 6.57 12.31 2.92
CA GLU A 11 6.50 12.85 4.28
C GLU A 11 5.63 11.97 5.19
N LYS A 12 6.12 11.67 6.39
CA LYS A 12 5.39 10.93 7.42
C LYS A 12 4.04 11.59 7.74
N LYS A 13 3.97 12.92 7.73
CA LYS A 13 2.72 13.68 7.90
C LYS A 13 1.66 13.33 6.84
N ALA A 14 2.07 13.08 5.60
CA ALA A 14 1.15 12.66 4.54
C ALA A 14 0.67 11.21 4.76
N PHE A 15 1.57 10.32 5.17
CA PHE A 15 1.23 8.95 5.57
C PHE A 15 0.29 8.90 6.79
N ASP A 16 0.39 9.87 7.70
CA ASP A 16 -0.48 9.98 8.89
C ASP A 16 -1.87 10.51 8.59
N ASN A 17 -2.12 10.97 7.36
CA ASN A 17 -3.47 11.31 6.92
C ASN A 17 -4.28 10.02 6.66
N GLU A 18 -4.76 9.43 7.76
CA GLU A 18 -5.40 8.12 7.76
C GLU A 18 -6.67 8.07 6.89
N ALA A 19 -7.43 9.17 6.81
CA ALA A 19 -8.67 9.18 6.04
C ALA A 19 -8.44 8.88 4.55
N LEU A 20 -7.34 9.40 3.97
CA LEU A 20 -6.99 9.15 2.57
C LEU A 20 -6.42 7.75 2.32
N ARG A 21 -6.23 6.96 3.39
CA ARG A 21 -5.69 5.59 3.33
C ARG A 21 -6.79 4.54 3.52
N ARG A 22 -8.04 4.96 3.72
CA ARG A 22 -9.22 4.10 3.83
C ARG A 22 -10.16 4.39 2.65
N PRO A 23 -10.81 3.37 2.07
CA PRO A 23 -11.92 3.61 1.16
C PRO A 23 -13.00 4.48 1.82
N PRO A 24 -13.77 5.26 1.04
CA PRO A 24 -14.92 5.96 1.57
C PRO A 24 -15.90 4.97 2.22
N HIS A 25 -16.54 5.41 3.31
CA HIS A 25 -17.59 4.61 3.94
C HIS A 25 -18.74 4.39 2.94
N PRO A 26 -19.36 3.19 2.86
CA PRO A 26 -20.43 2.94 1.89
C PRO A 26 -21.65 3.83 2.11
N ASP A 27 -21.96 4.14 3.37
CA ASP A 27 -23.02 5.08 3.74
C ASP A 27 -22.43 6.49 3.87
N PRO A 28 -22.80 7.46 3.00
CA PRO A 28 -22.36 8.83 3.12
C PRO A 28 -22.99 9.51 4.34
N PRO A 29 -22.32 10.53 4.92
CA PRO A 29 -22.93 11.33 5.98
C PRO A 29 -24.19 12.05 5.45
N PRO A 30 -25.19 12.30 6.32
CA PRO A 30 -26.38 13.03 5.93
C PRO A 30 -26.04 14.46 5.49
N PRO A 31 -26.89 15.11 4.68
CA PRO A 31 -26.72 16.51 4.32
C PRO A 31 -26.59 17.39 5.56
N ALA A 32 -25.55 18.23 5.61
CA ALA A 32 -25.32 19.12 6.73
C ALA A 32 -26.24 20.35 6.66
N ALA A 33 -26.80 20.75 7.82
CA ALA A 33 -27.46 22.04 7.95
C ALA A 33 -26.44 23.19 7.77
N LYS A 34 -26.92 24.38 7.37
CA LYS A 34 -26.04 25.53 7.08
C LYS A 34 -25.31 26.08 8.32
N ASP A 35 -25.84 25.83 9.50
CA ASP A 35 -25.32 26.27 10.80
C ASP A 35 -24.56 25.17 11.58
N ASP A 36 -24.58 23.93 11.10
CA ASP A 36 -23.82 22.83 11.70
C ASP A 36 -22.44 22.67 11.05
N ALA A 37 -21.46 23.40 11.59
CA ALA A 37 -20.07 23.35 11.11
C ALA A 37 -19.42 21.97 11.26
N ALA A 38 -19.86 21.14 12.22
CA ALA A 38 -19.29 19.80 12.40
C ALA A 38 -19.79 18.84 11.31
N ALA A 39 -21.10 18.86 11.02
CA ALA A 39 -21.68 18.10 9.91
C ALA A 39 -21.11 18.54 8.56
N GLN A 40 -20.88 19.84 8.35
CA GLN A 40 -20.25 20.35 7.13
C GLN A 40 -18.84 19.80 6.92
N ARG A 41 -18.01 19.82 7.98
CA ARG A 41 -16.66 19.24 7.93
C ARG A 41 -16.69 17.75 7.64
N LEU A 42 -17.65 17.01 8.19
CA LEU A 42 -17.80 15.58 7.92
C LEU A 42 -18.15 15.31 6.44
N VAL A 43 -19.10 16.06 5.87
CA VAL A 43 -19.50 15.95 4.45
C VAL A 43 -18.33 16.32 3.53
N GLU A 44 -17.60 17.40 3.83
CA GLU A 44 -16.42 17.82 3.06
C GLU A 44 -15.32 16.76 3.10
N ARG A 45 -15.01 16.24 4.29
CA ARG A 45 -14.03 15.16 4.46
C ARG A 45 -14.43 13.90 3.71
N TYR A 46 -15.72 13.53 3.73
CA TYR A 46 -16.21 12.40 2.95
C TYR A 46 -15.98 12.61 1.45
N ARG A 47 -16.31 13.79 0.92
CA ARG A 47 -16.08 14.15 -0.49
C ARG A 47 -14.60 14.09 -0.87
N GLU A 48 -13.72 14.60 0.00
CA GLU A 48 -12.27 14.51 -0.18
C GLU A 48 -11.83 13.05 -0.30
N VAL A 49 -12.24 12.18 0.63
CA VAL A 49 -11.89 10.75 0.60
C VAL A 49 -12.41 10.06 -0.66
N VAL A 50 -13.64 10.33 -1.09
CA VAL A 50 -14.22 9.78 -2.34
C VAL A 50 -13.39 10.16 -3.55
N ALA A 51 -12.95 11.43 -3.63
CA ALA A 51 -12.16 11.92 -4.75
C ALA A 51 -10.72 11.39 -4.74
N GLU A 52 -10.09 11.35 -3.57
CA GLU A 52 -8.65 11.18 -3.45
C GLU A 52 -8.23 9.72 -3.21
N PHE A 53 -9.03 8.92 -2.50
CA PHE A 53 -8.62 7.57 -2.12
C PHE A 53 -8.26 6.70 -3.32
N GLY A 54 -9.02 6.78 -4.42
CA GLY A 54 -8.75 5.97 -5.61
C GLY A 54 -7.39 6.30 -6.24
N VAL A 55 -7.02 7.58 -6.29
CA VAL A 55 -5.89 8.06 -7.10
C VAL A 55 -4.63 8.37 -6.28
N THR A 56 -4.76 8.54 -4.97
CA THR A 56 -3.62 8.83 -4.11
C THR A 56 -2.64 7.67 -4.07
N GLY A 57 -1.35 7.98 -4.20
CA GLY A 57 -0.25 7.03 -4.03
C GLY A 57 0.04 6.67 -2.58
N LEU A 58 -0.71 7.21 -1.61
CA LEU A 58 -0.54 6.87 -0.20
C LEU A 58 -0.78 5.37 0.05
N PRO A 59 0.08 4.71 0.84
CA PRO A 59 -0.13 3.32 1.23
C PRO A 59 -1.48 3.17 1.96
N PRO A 60 -2.39 2.30 1.51
CA PRO A 60 -3.67 2.11 2.17
C PRO A 60 -3.49 1.47 3.56
N LEU A 61 -4.50 1.61 4.40
CA LEU A 61 -4.50 1.03 5.75
C LEU A 61 -4.59 -0.51 5.71
N GLN A 62 -5.43 -1.04 4.83
CA GLN A 62 -5.44 -2.46 4.51
C GLN A 62 -4.62 -2.70 3.24
N THR A 63 -3.63 -3.59 3.31
CA THR A 63 -2.69 -3.83 2.20
C THR A 63 -3.39 -4.28 0.91
N ALA A 64 -4.48 -5.04 0.99
CA ALA A 64 -5.22 -5.50 -0.19
C ALA A 64 -5.84 -4.35 -0.99
N HIS A 65 -6.13 -3.21 -0.36
CA HIS A 65 -6.69 -2.04 -1.04
C HIS A 65 -5.72 -1.37 -2.02
N TRP A 66 -4.46 -1.80 -2.10
CA TRP A 66 -3.60 -1.45 -3.22
C TRP A 66 -4.23 -1.88 -4.56
N LEU A 67 -4.99 -2.98 -4.58
CA LEU A 67 -5.69 -3.47 -5.77
C LEU A 67 -6.82 -2.55 -6.25
N MET A 68 -7.30 -1.63 -5.40
CA MET A 68 -8.28 -0.62 -5.77
C MET A 68 -7.66 0.59 -6.49
N LYS A 69 -6.33 0.69 -6.50
CA LYS A 69 -5.60 1.81 -7.10
C LYS A 69 -5.45 1.62 -8.61
N PRO A 70 -5.30 2.70 -9.39
CA PRO A 70 -5.12 2.64 -10.82
C PRO A 70 -3.93 1.76 -11.24
N PRO A 71 -3.98 1.15 -12.45
CA PRO A 71 -2.88 0.40 -13.04
C PRO A 71 -1.50 1.07 -12.92
N GLY A 72 -1.43 2.39 -13.12
CA GLY A 72 -0.18 3.16 -13.09
C GLY A 72 0.52 3.20 -11.73
N THR A 73 -0.13 2.75 -10.66
CA THR A 73 0.50 2.62 -9.33
C THR A 73 1.33 1.34 -9.18
N VAL A 74 1.07 0.33 -10.02
CA VAL A 74 1.80 -0.94 -10.04
C VAL A 74 3.23 -0.70 -10.55
N LYS A 75 4.23 -1.07 -9.73
CA LYS A 75 5.66 -0.94 -10.06
C LYS A 75 6.27 -2.17 -10.73
N GLY A 76 5.55 -3.29 -10.69
CA GLY A 76 5.92 -4.54 -11.33
C GLY A 76 4.87 -5.61 -11.06
N THR A 77 4.84 -6.63 -11.91
CA THR A 77 3.96 -7.79 -11.78
C THR A 77 4.76 -9.06 -12.01
N TRP A 78 4.55 -10.06 -11.16
CA TRP A 78 5.27 -11.33 -11.21
C TRP A 78 4.32 -12.49 -10.97
N GLU A 79 4.55 -13.61 -11.64
CA GLU A 79 3.81 -14.85 -11.38
C GLU A 79 4.42 -15.60 -10.20
N GLU A 80 5.74 -15.57 -10.07
CA GLU A 80 6.48 -16.31 -9.06
C GLU A 80 6.73 -15.46 -7.80
N PRO A 81 6.40 -15.98 -6.59
CA PRO A 81 6.69 -15.31 -5.32
C PRO A 81 8.15 -14.88 -5.16
N LYS A 82 9.08 -15.68 -5.71
CA LYS A 82 10.52 -15.42 -5.63
C LYS A 82 10.91 -14.16 -6.41
N GLU A 83 10.37 -13.95 -7.61
CA GLU A 83 10.66 -12.76 -8.42
C GLU A 83 10.14 -11.49 -7.74
N ALA A 84 8.94 -11.55 -7.15
CA ALA A 84 8.41 -10.47 -6.33
C ALA A 84 9.29 -10.20 -5.08
N GLY A 85 9.85 -11.25 -4.49
CA GLY A 85 10.82 -11.17 -3.39
C GLY A 85 12.16 -10.55 -3.81
N GLU A 86 12.67 -10.87 -5.00
CA GLU A 86 13.87 -10.25 -5.57
C GLU A 86 13.66 -8.75 -5.79
N TRP A 87 12.51 -8.36 -6.35
CA TRP A 87 12.12 -6.94 -6.46
C TRP A 87 12.05 -6.26 -5.09
N LEU A 88 11.43 -6.90 -4.09
CA LEU A 88 11.37 -6.39 -2.72
C LEU A 88 12.78 -6.16 -2.15
N GLY A 89 13.69 -7.13 -2.32
CA GLY A 89 15.08 -7.01 -1.89
C GLY A 89 15.79 -5.83 -2.53
N LEU A 90 15.58 -5.59 -3.82
CA LEU A 90 16.14 -4.42 -4.52
C LEU A 90 15.59 -3.10 -3.96
N GLN A 91 14.30 -3.01 -3.64
CA GLN A 91 13.72 -1.79 -3.03
C GLN A 91 14.33 -1.53 -1.64
N LEU A 92 14.48 -2.58 -0.83
CA LEU A 92 15.08 -2.47 0.51
C LEU A 92 16.56 -2.09 0.43
N ALA A 93 17.35 -2.71 -0.45
CA ALA A 93 18.77 -2.40 -0.62
C ALA A 93 19.00 -0.95 -1.08
N GLN A 94 18.17 -0.45 -2.01
CA GLN A 94 18.25 0.94 -2.48
C GLN A 94 17.93 1.96 -1.38
N ALA A 95 17.03 1.62 -0.44
CA ALA A 95 16.62 2.50 0.64
C ALA A 95 17.48 2.35 1.91
N ALA A 96 18.16 1.22 2.09
CA ALA A 96 18.87 0.85 3.33
C ALA A 96 19.83 1.92 3.87
N PRO A 97 20.68 2.59 3.06
CA PRO A 97 21.58 3.63 3.56
C PRO A 97 20.86 4.81 4.23
N ARG A 98 19.57 5.00 3.93
CA ARG A 98 18.74 6.10 4.42
C ARG A 98 17.82 5.70 5.57
N PHE A 99 17.74 4.42 5.96
CA PHE A 99 16.90 3.99 7.08
C PHE A 99 17.33 4.68 8.37
N ALA A 100 16.38 5.15 9.18
CA ALA A 100 16.68 5.82 10.44
C ALA A 100 17.19 4.83 11.52
N SER A 101 16.67 3.60 11.51
CA SER A 101 17.06 2.51 12.44
C SER A 101 18.37 1.86 11.97
N GLU A 102 19.38 1.79 12.84
CA GLU A 102 20.64 1.09 12.54
C GLU A 102 20.42 -0.42 12.34
N THR A 103 19.56 -1.04 13.16
CA THR A 103 19.17 -2.44 12.98
C THR A 103 18.55 -2.68 11.61
N ASP A 104 17.78 -1.73 11.08
CA ASP A 104 17.20 -1.85 9.73
C ASP A 104 18.28 -1.79 8.63
N ARG A 105 19.43 -1.16 8.89
CA ARG A 105 20.57 -1.08 7.95
C ARG A 105 21.45 -2.33 7.97
N GLU A 106 21.31 -3.22 8.95
CA GLU A 106 22.11 -4.44 9.05
C GLU A 106 21.95 -5.30 7.78
N VAL A 107 23.05 -5.69 7.16
CA VAL A 107 23.07 -6.35 5.84
C VAL A 107 22.27 -7.66 5.82
N THR A 108 22.26 -8.40 6.93
CA THR A 108 21.56 -9.69 7.06
C THR A 108 20.06 -9.53 7.18
N ARG A 109 19.57 -8.38 7.68
CA ARG A 109 18.16 -8.19 8.00
C ARG A 109 17.27 -8.13 6.74
N PRO A 110 17.59 -7.39 5.67
CA PRO A 110 16.85 -7.45 4.42
C PRO A 110 16.73 -8.87 3.85
N VAL A 111 17.77 -9.70 3.97
CA VAL A 111 17.75 -11.10 3.48
C VAL A 111 16.70 -11.93 4.23
N LEU A 112 16.65 -11.83 5.57
CA LEU A 112 15.66 -12.52 6.39
C LEU A 112 14.24 -12.03 6.11
N VAL A 113 14.07 -10.71 5.96
CA VAL A 113 12.78 -10.09 5.64
C VAL A 113 12.27 -10.53 4.27
N VAL A 114 13.13 -10.56 3.25
CA VAL A 114 12.78 -11.04 1.90
C VAL A 114 12.39 -12.52 1.93
N LYS A 115 13.14 -13.36 2.66
CA LYS A 115 12.79 -14.78 2.80
C LYS A 115 11.39 -14.96 3.39
N ALA A 116 11.08 -14.28 4.49
CA ALA A 116 9.76 -14.34 5.12
C ALA A 116 8.65 -13.77 4.20
N ALA A 117 8.96 -12.73 3.42
CA ALA A 117 8.04 -12.18 2.44
C ALA A 117 7.71 -13.19 1.33
N VAL A 118 8.72 -13.88 0.76
CA VAL A 118 8.52 -14.93 -0.25
C VAL A 118 7.62 -16.04 0.31
N GLU A 119 7.91 -16.54 1.52
CA GLU A 119 7.07 -17.55 2.17
C GLU A 119 5.62 -17.08 2.31
N ARG A 120 5.41 -15.82 2.73
CA ARG A 120 4.07 -15.23 2.84
C ARG A 120 3.34 -15.18 1.49
N LEU A 121 4.03 -14.77 0.43
CA LEU A 121 3.49 -14.67 -0.92
C LEU A 121 3.12 -16.04 -1.49
N THR A 122 3.93 -17.09 -1.23
CA THR A 122 3.65 -18.47 -1.65
C THR A 122 2.29 -18.97 -1.14
N TRP A 123 1.88 -18.58 0.07
CA TRP A 123 0.58 -18.94 0.65
C TRP A 123 -0.55 -17.94 0.33
N GLY A 124 -0.37 -17.10 -0.69
CA GLY A 124 -1.37 -16.13 -1.12
C GLY A 124 -1.52 -14.90 -0.21
N GLY A 125 -0.60 -14.70 0.72
CA GLY A 125 -0.61 -13.54 1.62
C GLY A 125 -0.14 -12.27 0.94
N ASN A 126 -0.40 -11.13 1.58
CA ASN A 126 0.15 -9.84 1.21
C ASN A 126 1.33 -9.50 2.13
N VAL A 127 2.25 -8.69 1.64
CA VAL A 127 3.39 -8.15 2.39
C VAL A 127 3.29 -6.63 2.38
N SER A 128 3.54 -6.00 3.53
CA SER A 128 3.63 -4.55 3.66
C SER A 128 4.73 -4.22 4.65
N LEU A 129 5.75 -3.52 4.18
CA LEU A 129 6.88 -3.08 4.98
C LEU A 129 6.93 -1.55 4.99
N GLY A 130 7.27 -1.00 6.14
CA GLY A 130 7.38 0.42 6.37
C GLY A 130 8.67 0.75 7.11
N HIS A 131 9.45 1.69 6.59
CA HIS A 131 10.71 2.12 7.18
C HIS A 131 10.74 3.63 7.30
N TYR A 132 11.11 4.12 8.48
CA TYR A 132 11.48 5.52 8.65
C TYR A 132 12.81 5.77 7.95
N LEU A 133 12.86 6.82 7.15
CA LEU A 133 14.10 7.31 6.57
C LEU A 133 14.64 8.47 7.42
N ASN A 134 15.89 8.85 7.22
CA ASN A 134 16.47 10.05 7.84
C ASN A 134 15.59 11.29 7.55
N GLY A 135 15.39 12.12 8.56
CA GLY A 135 14.47 13.27 8.50
C GLY A 135 13.02 12.89 8.77
N THR A 136 12.09 13.41 7.97
CA THR A 136 10.64 13.23 8.14
C THR A 136 10.03 12.25 7.13
N LEU A 137 10.86 11.58 6.33
CA LEU A 137 10.40 10.71 5.24
C LEU A 137 10.09 9.29 5.72
N PHE A 138 9.12 8.67 5.06
CA PHE A 138 8.72 7.29 5.27
C PHE A 138 8.73 6.54 3.94
N HIS A 139 9.28 5.33 3.96
CA HIS A 139 9.34 4.42 2.82
C HIS A 139 8.41 3.23 3.06
N SER A 140 7.48 3.01 2.15
CA SER A 140 6.54 1.88 2.17
C SER A 140 6.74 1.03 0.92
N VAL A 141 6.85 -0.29 1.09
CA VAL A 141 6.90 -1.24 -0.02
C VAL A 141 5.96 -2.40 0.27
N ALA A 142 5.16 -2.79 -0.71
CA ALA A 142 4.13 -3.80 -0.56
C ALA A 142 3.99 -4.68 -1.81
N PRO A 143 4.51 -5.91 -1.79
CA PRO A 143 4.07 -6.97 -2.67
C PRO A 143 2.67 -7.48 -2.26
N VAL A 144 1.71 -7.43 -3.19
CA VAL A 144 0.30 -7.80 -2.94
C VAL A 144 -0.10 -8.92 -3.89
N THR A 145 -0.63 -10.00 -3.32
CA THR A 145 -1.01 -11.18 -4.09
C THR A 145 -2.42 -11.05 -4.64
N ARG A 146 -2.64 -11.53 -5.86
CA ARG A 146 -3.95 -11.61 -6.51
C ARG A 146 -4.28 -13.07 -6.88
N CYS A 147 -5.57 -13.33 -7.08
CA CYS A 147 -6.33 -14.56 -7.45
C CYS A 147 -6.26 -15.74 -6.50
N PRO A 148 -7.35 -15.87 -5.71
CA PRO A 148 -7.97 -14.71 -5.07
C PRO A 148 -6.96 -14.05 -4.14
N ASN A 149 -7.06 -12.73 -3.94
CA ASN A 149 -6.35 -12.16 -2.80
C ASN A 149 -6.93 -12.82 -1.54
N ARG A 150 -6.09 -13.42 -0.70
CA ARG A 150 -6.59 -14.22 0.43
C ARG A 150 -7.41 -13.41 1.43
N SER A 151 -7.09 -12.13 1.64
CA SER A 151 -7.81 -11.27 2.60
C SER A 151 -9.01 -10.55 1.99
N SER A 152 -9.02 -10.36 0.67
CA SER A 152 -10.08 -9.64 -0.05
C SER A 152 -10.34 -10.28 -1.42
N PRO A 153 -10.93 -11.50 -1.47
CA PRO A 153 -11.14 -12.25 -2.71
C PRO A 153 -11.97 -11.54 -3.77
N GLU A 154 -12.82 -10.60 -3.35
CA GLU A 154 -13.73 -9.79 -4.16
C GLU A 154 -13.04 -8.68 -4.96
N LEU A 155 -11.82 -8.27 -4.57
CA LEU A 155 -11.12 -7.17 -5.24
C LEU A 155 -10.59 -7.63 -6.61
N PRO A 156 -10.89 -6.89 -7.69
CA PRO A 156 -10.42 -7.23 -9.03
C PRO A 156 -8.91 -6.95 -9.17
N CYS A 157 -8.32 -7.51 -10.22
CA CYS A 157 -6.97 -7.13 -10.64
C CYS A 157 -6.99 -5.70 -11.21
N PRO A 158 -6.14 -4.77 -10.73
CA PRO A 158 -6.09 -3.41 -11.27
C PRO A 158 -5.64 -3.38 -12.73
N LEU A 159 -4.82 -4.33 -13.18
CA LEU A 159 -4.39 -4.46 -14.58
C LEU A 159 -5.42 -5.17 -15.48
N GLY A 160 -6.60 -5.51 -14.94
CA GLY A 160 -7.56 -6.38 -15.62
C GLY A 160 -7.13 -7.86 -15.60
N TRP A 161 -8.01 -8.73 -16.10
CA TRP A 161 -7.68 -10.15 -16.28
C TRP A 161 -6.58 -10.28 -17.36
N PRO A 162 -5.49 -11.05 -17.14
CA PRO A 162 -4.51 -11.24 -18.19
C PRO A 162 -5.17 -12.01 -19.34
N ARG A 163 -5.28 -11.37 -20.51
CA ARG A 163 -5.36 -12.14 -21.76
C ARG A 163 -4.06 -12.94 -21.83
N ARG A 164 -4.20 -14.26 -21.90
CA ARG A 164 -3.13 -15.17 -22.27
C ARG A 164 -2.51 -14.76 -23.60
#